data_AF-A0A1V5QSM9-F1
#
_entry.id   AF-A0A1V5QSM9-F1
#
_cell.length_a   1.000
_cell.length_b   1.000
_cell.length_c   1.000
_cell.angle_alpha   90.00
_cell.angle_beta   90.00
_cell.angle_gamma   90.00
#
_symmetry.space_group_name_H-M   'P 1'
#
loop_
_entity.id
_entity.type
_entity.pdbx_description
1 polymer ?
#
loop_
_entity_poly.entity_id
_entity_poly.type
_entity_poly.pdbx_seq_one_letter_code
_entity_poly.pdbx_strand_id
1 'polypeptide(L)'
;MNANEPFIAAQAQVDTAAVQPFEHSRRIYVTGSRPDIRVPMREIAQADTPTQFGGERNPAITVYDCSGPYGDPDARIDIRKGLPALRTGWIDERGDTEELPGFTSEYCRRRAADPELRALRFELGRKPRLRERLFL
;
A
#
# COMPACT_ATOMS: atom_id res chain seq x y z
N MET A 1 7.43 -31.55 -17.78
CA MET A 1 6.29 -30.63 -17.62
C MET A 1 6.25 -30.22 -16.15
N ASN A 2 6.74 -29.02 -15.83
CA ASN A 2 6.63 -28.47 -14.48
C ASN A 2 5.29 -27.73 -14.41
N ALA A 3 4.23 -28.42 -14.00
CA ALA A 3 3.01 -27.72 -13.63
C ALA A 3 3.30 -27.04 -12.29
N ASN A 4 3.34 -25.71 -12.28
CA ASN A 4 3.39 -24.96 -11.03
C ASN A 4 2.16 -25.33 -10.20
N GLU A 5 2.35 -25.50 -8.89
CA GLU A 5 1.25 -25.74 -7.97
C GLU A 5 0.18 -24.64 -8.09
N PRO A 6 -1.12 -25.00 -8.02
CA PRO A 6 -2.19 -24.03 -8.12
C PRO A 6 -2.15 -23.04 -6.95
N PHE A 7 -2.28 -21.75 -7.23
CA PHE A 7 -2.31 -20.71 -6.20
C PHE A 7 -3.52 -20.88 -5.28
N ILE A 8 -3.32 -20.71 -3.97
CA ILE A 8 -4.37 -20.68 -2.95
C ILE A 8 -4.23 -19.41 -2.11
N ALA A 9 -5.27 -18.58 -2.10
CA ALA A 9 -5.29 -17.29 -1.42
C ALA A 9 -5.00 -17.39 0.10
N ALA A 10 -5.46 -18.45 0.75
CA ALA A 10 -5.23 -18.69 2.18
C ALA A 10 -3.74 -18.83 2.54
N GLN A 11 -2.93 -19.33 1.60
CA GLN A 11 -1.49 -19.54 1.73
C GLN A 11 -0.65 -18.38 1.19
N ALA A 12 -1.30 -17.33 0.66
CA ALA A 12 -0.60 -16.19 0.08
C ALA A 12 0.20 -15.45 1.15
N GLN A 13 1.49 -15.27 0.89
CA GLN A 13 2.42 -14.54 1.73
C GLN A 13 3.14 -13.47 0.91
N VAL A 14 3.57 -12.40 1.57
CA VAL A 14 4.42 -11.40 0.94
C VAL A 14 5.81 -11.98 0.73
N ASP A 15 6.42 -11.69 -0.41
CA ASP A 15 7.84 -11.99 -0.62
C ASP A 15 8.66 -11.21 0.40
N THR A 16 9.51 -11.91 1.15
CA THR A 16 10.42 -11.30 2.13
C THR A 16 11.31 -10.22 1.51
N ALA A 17 11.71 -10.36 0.25
CA ALA A 17 12.52 -9.37 -0.46
C ALA A 17 11.75 -8.05 -0.70
N ALA A 18 10.42 -8.11 -0.78
CA ALA A 18 9.59 -6.92 -0.99
C ALA A 18 9.41 -6.06 0.28
N VAL A 19 9.77 -6.59 1.46
CA VAL A 19 9.65 -5.91 2.76
C VAL A 19 10.99 -5.70 3.46
N GLN A 20 12.11 -6.03 2.80
CA GLN A 20 13.43 -5.70 3.35
C GLN A 20 13.67 -4.19 3.32
N PRO A 21 14.12 -3.59 4.44
CA PRO A 21 14.58 -2.22 4.44
C PRO A 21 15.76 -2.03 3.49
N PHE A 22 15.84 -0.85 2.87
CA PHE A 22 17.00 -0.47 2.09
C PHE A 22 18.16 -0.14 3.03
N GLU A 23 19.36 -0.60 2.69
CA GLU A 23 20.56 -0.29 3.48
C GLU A 23 20.78 1.23 3.58
N HIS A 24 21.32 1.66 4.74
CA HIS A 24 21.60 3.05 5.06
C HIS A 24 20.42 4.02 4.88
N SER A 25 19.21 3.49 4.83
CA SER A 25 17.99 4.25 4.57
C SER A 25 17.01 4.07 5.71
N ARG A 26 16.29 5.14 6.06
CA ARG A 26 15.14 5.06 6.96
C ARG A 26 13.93 5.76 6.37
N ARG A 27 12.76 5.21 6.64
CA ARG A 27 11.48 5.87 6.34
C ARG A 27 11.30 7.04 7.30
N ILE A 28 10.88 8.18 6.76
CA ILE A 28 10.35 9.31 7.50
C ILE A 28 8.99 9.69 6.92
N TYR A 29 8.23 10.49 7.66
CA TYR A 29 6.94 10.98 7.22
C TYR A 29 6.87 12.48 7.38
N VAL A 30 6.60 13.19 6.29
CA VAL A 30 6.33 14.63 6.30
C VAL A 30 4.82 14.82 6.46
N THR A 31 4.42 15.53 7.50
CA THR A 31 3.01 15.86 7.72
C THR A 31 2.57 16.93 6.71
N GLY A 32 1.46 16.69 6.02
CA GLY A 32 0.88 17.63 5.06
C GLY A 32 0.06 18.72 5.72
N SER A 33 -0.94 19.23 5.01
CA SER A 33 -1.85 20.28 5.50
C SER A 33 -2.75 19.85 6.67
N ARG A 34 -2.77 18.56 7.03
CA ARG A 34 -3.54 17.98 8.12
C ARG A 34 -2.78 16.82 8.78
N PRO A 35 -3.01 16.52 10.07
CA PRO A 35 -2.22 15.53 10.81
C PRO A 35 -2.27 14.10 10.25
N ASP A 36 -3.38 13.74 9.62
CA ASP A 36 -3.63 12.44 9.01
C ASP A 36 -3.04 12.30 7.59
N ILE A 37 -2.57 13.40 6.98
CA ILE A 37 -1.74 13.34 5.76
C ILE A 37 -0.28 13.15 6.18
N ARG A 38 0.22 11.93 6.04
CA ARG A 38 1.62 11.57 6.31
C ARG A 38 2.26 11.12 5.00
N VAL A 39 3.05 11.99 4.38
CA VAL A 39 3.71 11.73 3.09
C VAL A 39 4.99 10.93 3.34
N PRO A 40 5.12 9.70 2.81
CA PRO A 40 6.31 8.89 3.00
C PRO A 40 7.48 9.47 2.22
N MET A 41 8.58 9.70 2.93
CA MET A 41 9.88 10.08 2.34
C MET A 41 10.95 9.14 2.91
N ARG A 42 12.12 9.10 2.28
CA ARG A 42 13.24 8.30 2.74
C ARG A 42 14.45 9.19 2.97
N GLU A 43 15.09 9.03 4.11
CA GLU A 43 16.39 9.62 4.40
C GLU A 43 17.48 8.57 4.16
N ILE A 44 18.45 8.92 3.30
CA ILE A 44 19.61 8.10 2.98
C ILE A 44 20.83 8.72 3.68
N ALA A 45 21.44 7.96 4.59
CA ALA A 45 22.67 8.36 5.24
C ALA A 45 23.84 8.28 4.25
N GLN A 46 24.65 9.33 4.23
CA GLN A 46 25.87 9.38 3.44
C GLN A 46 27.06 9.00 4.32
N ALA A 47 28.08 8.38 3.74
CA ALA A 47 29.35 8.18 4.42
C ALA A 47 30.04 9.53 4.66
N ASP A 48 30.87 9.62 5.70
CA ASP A 48 31.67 10.83 5.96
C ASP A 48 32.69 11.05 4.84
N THR A 49 32.89 12.30 4.43
CA THR A 49 33.93 12.69 3.46
C THR A 49 35.28 12.62 4.17
N PRO A 50 36.26 11.82 3.72
CA PRO A 50 37.56 11.76 4.38
C PRO A 50 38.28 13.10 4.33
N THR A 51 38.70 13.61 5.49
CA THR A 51 39.52 14.83 5.62
C THR A 51 40.78 14.53 6.44
N GLN A 52 41.78 15.41 6.36
CA GLN A 52 43.04 15.26 7.10
C GLN A 52 42.86 15.18 8.64
N PHE A 53 41.70 15.59 9.15
CA PHE A 53 41.40 15.66 10.59
C PHE A 53 40.24 14.77 11.06
N GLY A 54 39.94 13.68 10.33
CA GLY A 54 39.01 12.64 10.83
C GLY A 54 37.62 12.61 10.20
N GLY A 55 37.43 13.26 9.05
CA GLY A 55 36.22 13.15 8.24
C GLY A 55 35.19 14.26 8.48
N GLU A 56 34.49 14.66 7.42
CA GLU A 56 33.39 15.61 7.45
C GLU A 56 32.06 14.88 7.29
N ARG A 57 31.12 15.10 8.21
CA ARG A 57 29.79 14.46 8.17
C ARG A 57 28.94 15.05 7.07
N ASN A 58 28.43 14.19 6.20
CA ASN A 58 27.48 14.59 5.17
C ASN A 58 26.04 14.50 5.70
N PRO A 59 25.17 15.50 5.43
CA PRO A 59 23.77 15.44 5.81
C PRO A 59 23.05 14.30 5.07
N ALA A 60 21.98 13.76 5.65
CA ALA A 60 21.18 12.75 4.95
C ALA A 60 20.47 13.36 3.73
N ILE A 61 20.35 12.59 2.66
CA ILE A 61 19.58 12.98 1.47
C ILE A 61 18.15 12.50 1.64
N THR A 62 17.19 13.43 1.56
CA THR A 62 15.76 13.10 1.60
C THR A 62 15.23 12.91 0.19
N VAL A 63 14.64 11.75 -0.09
CA VAL A 63 14.03 11.40 -1.39
C VAL A 63 12.58 10.95 -1.23
N TYR A 64 11.80 11.06 -2.30
CA TYR A 64 10.43 10.55 -2.34
C TYR A 64 10.41 9.02 -2.26
N ASP A 65 9.48 8.43 -1.48
CA ASP A 65 9.40 6.98 -1.28
C ASP A 65 8.06 6.39 -1.75
N CYS A 66 8.08 5.73 -2.91
CA CYS A 66 6.92 5.06 -3.51
C CYS A 66 6.61 3.67 -2.93
N SER A 67 7.43 3.14 -2.01
CA SER A 67 7.26 1.75 -1.53
C SER A 67 6.01 1.57 -0.63
N GLY A 68 5.40 2.66 -0.18
CA GLY A 68 4.19 2.61 0.64
C GLY A 68 4.44 1.86 1.96
N PRO A 69 3.45 1.12 2.49
CA PRO A 69 3.62 0.32 3.71
C PRO A 69 4.63 -0.82 3.58
N TYR A 70 4.99 -1.26 2.37
CA TYR A 70 5.94 -2.36 2.20
C TYR A 70 7.37 -1.97 2.59
N GLY A 71 7.73 -0.69 2.47
CA GLY A 71 9.02 -0.16 2.93
C GLY A 71 9.01 0.39 4.35
N ASP A 72 7.92 0.21 5.10
CA ASP A 72 7.79 0.64 6.49
C ASP A 72 8.06 -0.56 7.42
N PRO A 73 9.16 -0.54 8.22
CA PRO A 73 9.51 -1.67 9.08
C PRO A 73 8.48 -1.94 10.19
N ASP A 74 7.66 -0.94 10.53
CA ASP A 74 6.62 -1.07 11.55
C ASP A 74 5.28 -1.58 10.96
N ALA A 75 5.16 -1.63 9.64
CA ALA A 75 3.95 -2.07 8.97
C ALA A 75 3.83 -3.61 8.98
N ARG A 76 2.68 -4.10 9.45
CA ARG A 76 2.32 -5.52 9.37
C ARG A 76 1.56 -5.79 8.07
N ILE A 77 2.23 -6.40 7.09
CA ILE A 77 1.65 -6.68 5.79
C ILE A 77 0.95 -8.05 5.77
N ASP A 78 -0.36 -8.05 5.59
CA ASP A 78 -1.15 -9.24 5.25
C ASP A 78 -1.81 -9.00 3.88
N ILE A 79 -1.21 -9.56 2.83
CA ILE A 79 -1.69 -9.37 1.45
C ILE A 79 -3.11 -9.91 1.23
N ARG A 80 -3.58 -10.82 2.09
CA ARG A 80 -4.93 -11.39 2.04
C ARG A 80 -6.00 -10.41 2.51
N LYS A 81 -5.60 -9.40 3.30
CA LYS A 81 -6.47 -8.34 3.84
C LYS A 81 -6.33 -7.02 3.09
N GLY A 82 -5.28 -6.88 2.28
CA GLY A 82 -4.93 -5.64 1.61
C GLY A 82 -4.35 -4.58 2.56
N LEU A 83 -3.91 -3.46 1.98
CA LEU A 83 -3.33 -2.34 2.73
C LEU A 83 -4.41 -1.52 3.46
N PRO A 84 -4.10 -0.80 4.56
CA PRO A 84 -5.03 0.11 5.21
C PRO A 84 -5.66 1.15 4.26
N ALA A 85 -6.95 1.46 4.47
CA ALA A 85 -7.70 2.40 3.64
C ALA A 85 -7.47 3.86 4.09
N LEU A 86 -6.23 4.35 4.04
CA LEU A 86 -5.84 5.65 4.62
C LEU A 86 -6.69 6.83 4.13
N ARG A 87 -7.23 6.73 2.91
CA ARG A 87 -7.98 7.81 2.25
C ARG A 87 -9.49 7.73 2.44
N THR A 88 -10.02 6.71 3.13
CA THR A 88 -11.49 6.52 3.26
C THR A 88 -12.15 7.76 3.86
N GLY A 89 -11.63 8.28 4.98
CA GLY A 89 -12.15 9.50 5.59
C GLY A 89 -12.15 10.69 4.64
N TRP A 90 -11.06 10.91 3.88
CA TRP A 90 -10.98 12.01 2.92
C TRP A 90 -11.96 11.86 1.76
N ILE A 91 -12.30 10.63 1.38
CA ILE A 91 -13.30 10.35 0.34
C ILE A 91 -14.70 10.61 0.88
N ASP A 92 -14.99 10.17 2.10
CA ASP A 92 -16.27 10.41 2.77
C ASP A 92 -16.52 11.90 2.99
N GLU A 93 -15.51 12.64 3.47
CA GLU A 93 -15.57 14.08 3.74
C GLU A 93 -15.93 14.93 2.52
N ARG A 94 -15.58 14.50 1.30
CA ARG A 94 -15.92 15.26 0.08
C ARG A 94 -17.40 15.20 -0.26
N GLY A 95 -18.14 14.20 0.24
CA GLY A 95 -19.56 14.02 -0.08
C GLY A 95 -19.83 13.92 -1.58
N ASP A 96 -18.88 13.38 -2.36
CA ASP A 96 -18.96 13.33 -3.83
C ASP A 96 -19.14 11.91 -4.39
N THR A 97 -19.29 10.91 -3.50
CA THR A 97 -19.44 9.50 -3.87
C THR A 97 -20.41 8.76 -2.96
N GLU A 98 -21.12 7.80 -3.54
CA GLU A 98 -21.97 6.84 -2.83
C GLU A 98 -21.34 5.45 -2.82
N GLU A 99 -21.49 4.71 -1.71
CA GLU A 99 -21.12 3.30 -1.63
C GLU A 99 -22.23 2.43 -2.25
N LEU A 100 -21.84 1.53 -3.15
CA LEU A 100 -22.76 0.57 -3.75
C LEU A 100 -22.97 -0.64 -2.83
N PRO A 101 -24.15 -1.29 -2.87
CA PRO A 101 -24.37 -2.53 -2.12
C PRO A 101 -23.47 -3.69 -2.61
N GLY A 102 -22.90 -3.59 -3.81
CA GLY A 102 -21.97 -4.56 -4.37
C GLY A 102 -21.56 -4.21 -5.80
N PHE A 103 -20.91 -5.16 -6.49
CA PHE A 103 -20.49 -4.97 -7.88
C PHE A 103 -21.69 -4.92 -8.86
N THR A 104 -21.72 -3.89 -9.70
CA THR A 104 -22.81 -3.65 -10.68
C THR A 104 -22.55 -4.26 -12.05
N SER A 105 -21.32 -4.66 -12.38
CA SER A 105 -21.00 -5.37 -13.62
C SER A 105 -21.47 -6.83 -13.55
N GLU A 106 -22.11 -7.31 -14.62
CA GLU A 106 -22.48 -8.73 -14.77
C GLU A 106 -21.26 -9.64 -14.65
N TYR A 107 -20.14 -9.26 -15.29
CA TYR A 107 -18.90 -10.01 -15.24
C TYR A 107 -18.41 -10.21 -13.79
N CYS A 108 -18.38 -9.14 -13.00
CA CYS A 108 -17.96 -9.21 -11.59
C CYS A 108 -18.90 -10.08 -10.76
N ARG A 109 -20.22 -9.97 -10.94
CA ARG A 109 -21.20 -10.82 -10.24
C ARG A 109 -21.02 -12.29 -10.59
N ARG A 110 -20.90 -12.61 -11.88
CA ARG A 110 -20.67 -13.99 -12.36
C ARG A 110 -19.38 -14.56 -11.78
N ARG A 111 -18.28 -13.79 -11.85
CA ARG A 111 -16.98 -14.20 -11.29
C ARG A 111 -16.94 -14.16 -9.77
N ALA A 112 -17.89 -13.55 -9.06
CA ALA A 112 -18.00 -13.65 -7.61
C ALA A 112 -18.79 -14.89 -7.17
N ALA A 113 -19.78 -15.32 -7.96
CA ALA A 113 -20.59 -16.51 -7.70
C ALA A 113 -19.90 -17.83 -8.10
N ASP A 114 -18.89 -17.75 -8.97
CA ASP A 114 -18.14 -18.90 -9.48
C ASP A 114 -17.42 -19.70 -8.35
N PRO A 115 -17.79 -20.97 -8.09
CA PRO A 115 -17.17 -21.77 -7.04
C PRO A 115 -15.71 -22.12 -7.32
N GLU A 116 -15.31 -22.27 -8.59
CA GLU A 116 -13.95 -22.67 -8.95
C GLU A 116 -12.91 -21.62 -8.55
N LEU A 117 -13.33 -20.36 -8.48
CA LEU A 117 -12.46 -19.25 -8.08
C LEU A 117 -12.41 -19.04 -6.57
N ARG A 118 -13.17 -19.78 -5.77
CA ARG A 118 -13.28 -19.54 -4.32
C ARG A 118 -11.91 -19.59 -3.64
N ALA A 119 -11.06 -20.53 -4.05
CA ALA A 119 -9.69 -20.66 -3.53
C ALA A 119 -8.76 -19.49 -3.90
N LEU A 120 -9.09 -18.71 -4.93
CA LEU A 120 -8.29 -17.58 -5.41
C LEU A 120 -8.67 -16.24 -4.77
N ARG A 121 -9.80 -16.16 -4.05
CA ARG A 121 -10.32 -14.89 -3.52
C ARG A 121 -9.65 -14.49 -2.22
N PHE A 122 -9.25 -13.23 -2.13
CA PHE A 122 -8.92 -12.57 -0.87
C PHE A 122 -10.17 -12.07 -0.16
N GLU A 123 -10.11 -12.00 1.18
CA GLU A 123 -11.19 -11.53 2.03
C GLU A 123 -11.19 -9.99 2.10
N LEU A 124 -11.44 -9.36 0.95
CA LEU A 124 -11.51 -7.91 0.83
C LEU A 124 -12.95 -7.43 1.04
N GLY A 125 -13.18 -6.67 2.11
CA GLY A 125 -14.52 -6.20 2.51
C GLY A 125 -14.95 -4.85 1.91
N ARG A 126 -14.14 -4.23 1.04
CA ARG A 126 -14.45 -2.90 0.50
C ARG A 126 -15.49 -3.00 -0.60
N LYS A 127 -16.57 -2.23 -0.48
CA LYS A 127 -17.57 -2.12 -1.54
C LYS A 127 -17.15 -1.08 -2.58
N PRO A 128 -17.57 -1.26 -3.84
CA PRO A 128 -17.39 -0.25 -4.87
C PRO A 128 -18.10 1.05 -4.52
N ARG A 129 -17.57 2.17 -5.03
CA ARG A 129 -18.20 3.50 -4.92
C ARG A 129 -18.38 4.09 -6.31
N LEU A 130 -19.40 4.92 -6.48
CA LEU A 130 -19.60 5.70 -7.71
C LEU A 130 -19.79 7.17 -7.38
N ARG A 131 -19.53 8.06 -8.35
CA ARG A 131 -19.78 9.49 -8.19
C ARG A 131 -21.26 9.74 -7.99
N GLU A 132 -21.63 10.46 -6.93
CA GLU A 132 -23.03 10.82 -6.68
C GLU A 132 -23.61 11.54 -7.91
N ARG A 133 -24.76 11.06 -8.38
CA ARG A 133 -25.47 11.74 -9.47
C ARG A 133 -26.16 12.96 -8.89
N LEU A 134 -25.57 14.14 -9.13
CA LEU A 134 -26.34 15.38 -9.06
C LEU A 134 -27.50 15.24 -10.05
N PHE A 135 -28.73 15.13 -9.54
CA PHE A 135 -29.93 15.39 -10.33
C PHE A 135 -29.89 16.88 -10.69
N LEU A 136 -29.51 17.18 -11.94
CA LEU A 136 -29.76 18.47 -12.59
C LEU A 136 -31.05 18.36 -13.40
#